data_AF-A0A3N0ZQV4-F1
#
_entry.id   AF-A0A3N0ZQV4-F1
#
_cell.length_a   1.000
_cell.length_b   1.000
_cell.length_c   1.000
_cell.angle_alpha   90.00
_cell.angle_beta   90.00
_cell.angle_gamma   90.00
#
_symmetry.space_group_name_H-M   'P 1'
#
loop_
_entity.id
_entity.type
_entity.pdbx_description
1 polymer ?
#
loop_
_entity_poly.entity_id
_entity_poly.type
_entity_poly.pdbx_seq_one_letter_code
_entity_poly.pdbx_strand_id
1 'polypeptide(L)'
;MPKNVLVIEDDLANILLMRKILMDEDINVDVVSDAISAWEKLKTNRYDLFVVDLNLPFGKNGFEFLSRLRSLDEYKSVPVIAITAYIGIFTREDCLAKGFDYYFSKPFDIESFVKTVKKFLNKK
;
A
#
# COMPACT_ATOMS: atom_id res chain seq x y z
N MET A 1 16.49 -1.74 11.93
CA MET A 1 15.42 -2.76 11.96
C MET A 1 14.97 -2.99 10.53
N PRO A 2 14.67 -4.24 10.13
CA PRO A 2 14.16 -4.50 8.79
C PRO A 2 12.86 -3.74 8.56
N LYS A 3 12.66 -3.22 7.35
CA LYS A 3 11.46 -2.46 6.98
C LYS A 3 10.42 -3.41 6.42
N ASN A 4 9.25 -3.45 7.05
CA ASN A 4 8.17 -4.34 6.68
C ASN A 4 7.10 -3.56 5.90
N VAL A 5 6.79 -4.00 4.69
CA VAL A 5 5.74 -3.45 3.84
C VAL A 5 4.61 -4.46 3.70
N LEU A 6 3.37 -4.00 3.86
CA LEU A 6 2.19 -4.79 3.51
C LEU A 6 1.59 -4.28 2.20
N VAL A 7 1.49 -5.17 1.21
CA VAL A 7 0.85 -4.90 -0.08
C VAL A 7 -0.53 -5.56 -0.09
N ILE A 8 -1.56 -4.80 -0.45
CA ILE A 8 -2.92 -5.28 -0.67
C ILE A 8 -3.23 -5.21 -2.16
N GLU A 9 -3.18 -6.35 -2.85
CA GLU A 9 -3.28 -6.49 -4.31
C GLU A 9 -3.79 -7.90 -4.63
N ASP A 10 -4.77 -8.03 -5.52
CA ASP A 10 -5.37 -9.32 -5.87
C ASP A 10 -4.90 -9.89 -7.22
N ASP A 11 -4.27 -9.07 -8.08
CA ASP A 11 -3.70 -9.53 -9.33
C ASP A 11 -2.31 -10.17 -9.12
N LEU A 12 -2.19 -11.46 -9.47
CA LEU A 12 -0.98 -12.25 -9.25
C LEU A 12 0.26 -11.65 -9.95
N ALA A 13 0.11 -11.05 -11.14
CA ALA A 13 1.24 -10.49 -11.86
C ALA A 13 1.79 -9.24 -11.13
N ASN A 14 0.89 -8.37 -10.67
CA ASN A 14 1.25 -7.21 -9.85
C ASN A 14 1.91 -7.62 -8.53
N ILE A 15 1.36 -8.64 -7.85
CA ILE A 15 1.93 -9.19 -6.61
C ILE A 15 3.38 -9.64 -6.83
N LEU A 16 3.62 -10.46 -7.86
CA LEU A 16 4.96 -10.99 -8.16
C LEU A 16 5.94 -9.88 -8.51
N LEU A 17 5.50 -8.88 -9.28
CA LEU A 17 6.31 -7.72 -9.62
C LEU A 17 6.69 -6.91 -8.37
N MET A 18 5.70 -6.48 -7.58
CA MET A 18 5.91 -5.65 -6.39
C MET A 18 6.78 -6.36 -5.35
N ARG A 19 6.53 -7.65 -5.13
CA ARG A 19 7.35 -8.46 -4.21
C ARG A 19 8.81 -8.51 -4.69
N LYS A 20 9.04 -8.78 -5.98
CA LYS A 20 10.40 -8.84 -6.54
C LYS A 20 11.15 -7.52 -6.35
N ILE A 21 10.59 -6.42 -6.85
CA ILE A 21 11.30 -5.12 -6.88
C ILE A 21 11.56 -4.53 -5.49
N LEU A 22 10.75 -4.88 -4.49
CA LEU A 22 10.95 -4.41 -3.11
C LEU A 22 11.90 -5.33 -2.33
N MET A 23 11.84 -6.65 -2.55
CA MET A 23 12.78 -7.59 -1.92
C MET A 23 14.20 -7.39 -2.42
N ASP A 24 14.39 -6.99 -3.68
CA ASP A 24 15.70 -6.61 -4.25
C ASP A 24 16.33 -5.39 -3.53
N GLU A 25 15.54 -4.67 -2.72
CA GLU A 25 15.94 -3.49 -1.93
C GLU A 25 16.02 -3.78 -0.42
N ASP A 26 16.13 -5.05 -0.02
CA ASP A 26 16.18 -5.52 1.37
C ASP A 26 14.93 -5.14 2.20
N ILE A 27 13.78 -4.98 1.54
CA ILE A 27 12.49 -4.70 2.18
C ILE A 27 11.74 -6.03 2.35
N ASN A 28 11.26 -6.30 3.57
CA ASN A 28 10.38 -7.42 3.83
C ASN A 28 8.99 -7.09 3.31
N VAL A 29 8.43 -7.96 2.46
CA VAL A 29 7.12 -7.74 1.85
C VAL A 29 6.18 -8.89 2.18
N ASP A 30 5.10 -8.56 2.88
CA ASP A 30 3.91 -9.38 2.93
C ASP A 30 2.92 -8.90 1.88
N VAL A 31 2.23 -9.86 1.25
CA VAL A 31 1.18 -9.57 0.27
C VAL A 31 -0.08 -10.30 0.65
N VAL A 32 -1.20 -9.60 0.53
CA VAL A 32 -2.54 -10.11 0.78
C VAL A 32 -3.47 -9.65 -0.34
N SER A 33 -4.46 -10.47 -0.67
CA SER A 33 -5.41 -10.18 -1.75
C SER A 33 -6.61 -9.35 -1.29
N ASP A 34 -6.71 -9.05 0.00
CA ASP A 34 -7.81 -8.26 0.54
C ASP A 34 -7.57 -7.66 1.92
N ALA A 35 -8.45 -6.71 2.26
CA ALA A 35 -8.43 -6.01 3.54
C ALA A 35 -8.65 -6.96 4.73
N ILE A 36 -9.45 -8.03 4.60
CA ILE A 36 -9.68 -8.98 5.71
C ILE A 36 -8.36 -9.65 6.08
N SER A 37 -7.66 -10.17 5.08
CA SER A 37 -6.34 -10.78 5.22
C SER A 37 -5.29 -9.78 5.72
N ALA A 38 -5.39 -8.51 5.31
CA ALA A 38 -4.56 -7.44 5.85
C ALA A 38 -4.77 -7.26 7.37
N TRP A 39 -6.03 -7.26 7.83
CA TRP A 39 -6.34 -7.16 9.26
C TRP A 39 -5.84 -8.36 10.06
N GLU A 40 -5.95 -9.57 9.52
CA GLU A 40 -5.38 -10.77 10.17
C GLU A 40 -3.86 -10.67 10.32
N LYS A 41 -3.17 -10.19 9.27
CA LYS A 41 -1.72 -9.95 9.31
C LYS A 41 -1.32 -8.91 10.36
N LEU A 42 -2.13 -7.86 10.53
CA LEU A 42 -1.90 -6.79 11.51
C LEU A 42 -2.03 -7.24 12.98
N LYS A 43 -2.65 -8.39 13.25
CA LYS A 43 -2.73 -8.95 14.62
C LYS A 43 -1.38 -9.47 15.12
N THR A 44 -0.52 -9.93 14.21
CA THR A 44 0.73 -10.63 14.55
C THR A 44 1.97 -9.93 14.00
N ASN A 45 1.81 -8.97 13.08
CA ASN A 45 2.92 -8.26 12.44
C ASN A 45 2.74 -6.75 12.53
N ARG A 46 3.86 -6.03 12.48
CA ARG A 46 3.92 -4.58 12.37
C ARG A 46 4.53 -4.18 11.03
N TYR A 47 3.95 -3.16 10.42
CA TYR A 47 4.35 -2.66 9.11
C TYR A 47 4.72 -1.18 9.18
N ASP A 48 5.78 -0.82 8.46
CA ASP A 48 6.32 0.53 8.33
C ASP A 48 5.68 1.31 7.17
N LEU A 49 5.01 0.63 6.24
CA LEU A 49 4.32 1.22 5.10
C LEU A 49 3.29 0.26 4.52
N PHE A 50 2.20 0.81 3.99
CA PHE A 50 1.18 0.08 3.26
C PHE A 50 1.14 0.50 1.80
N VAL A 51 0.98 -0.47 0.90
CA VAL A 51 0.66 -0.26 -0.51
C VAL A 51 -0.71 -0.87 -0.75
N VAL A 52 -1.67 -0.08 -1.23
CA VAL A 52 -3.07 -0.51 -1.36
C VAL A 52 -3.53 -0.29 -2.79
N ASP A 53 -3.88 -1.37 -3.49
CA ASP A 53 -4.62 -1.25 -4.73
C ASP A 53 -6.06 -0.80 -4.43
N LEU A 54 -6.53 0.21 -5.15
CA LEU A 54 -7.92 0.67 -5.09
C LEU A 54 -8.83 -0.11 -6.04
N ASN A 55 -8.27 -0.95 -6.91
CA ASN A 55 -9.00 -1.82 -7.83
C ASN A 55 -9.40 -3.18 -7.21
N LEU A 56 -9.44 -3.30 -5.89
CA LEU A 56 -9.83 -4.56 -5.26
C LEU A 56 -11.32 -4.88 -5.53
N PRO A 57 -11.65 -6.13 -5.90
CA PRO A 57 -13.01 -6.53 -6.24
C PRO A 57 -13.92 -6.60 -5.00
N PHE A 58 -15.22 -6.36 -5.19
CA PHE A 58 -16.31 -6.58 -4.20
C PHE A 58 -16.06 -6.06 -2.78
N GLY A 59 -16.43 -4.81 -2.48
CA GLY A 59 -16.53 -4.31 -1.09
C GLY A 59 -15.20 -4.16 -0.32
N LYS A 60 -14.06 -4.40 -0.98
CA LYS A 60 -12.71 -4.32 -0.41
C LYS A 60 -12.13 -2.92 -0.60
N ASN A 61 -12.86 -1.91 -0.13
CA ASN A 61 -12.58 -0.52 -0.45
C ASN A 61 -11.29 -0.05 0.25
N GLY A 62 -10.21 0.21 -0.50
CA GLY A 62 -8.94 0.71 0.05
C GLY A 62 -9.10 1.97 0.91
N PHE A 63 -10.13 2.78 0.64
CA PHE A 63 -10.48 3.93 1.48
C PHE A 63 -11.03 3.54 2.86
N GLU A 64 -11.83 2.48 2.95
CA GLU A 64 -12.33 1.96 4.23
C GLU A 64 -11.18 1.38 5.04
N PHE A 65 -10.30 0.61 4.38
CA PHE A 65 -9.07 0.11 4.99
C PHE A 65 -8.25 1.26 5.58
N LEU A 66 -7.98 2.31 4.79
CA LEU A 66 -7.27 3.51 5.25
C LEU A 66 -7.98 4.17 6.45
N SER A 67 -9.29 4.40 6.36
CA SER A 67 -10.05 5.06 7.43
C SER A 67 -9.94 4.30 8.75
N ARG A 68 -10.09 2.97 8.71
CA ARG A 68 -9.96 2.12 9.89
C ARG A 68 -8.51 2.07 10.37
N LEU A 69 -7.53 2.01 9.46
CA LEU A 69 -6.11 1.99 9.80
C LEU A 69 -5.72 3.26 10.56
N ARG A 70 -6.24 4.42 10.15
CA ARG A 70 -6.00 5.72 10.80
C ARG A 70 -6.66 5.85 12.19
N SER A 71 -7.66 5.02 12.50
CA SER A 71 -8.23 4.94 13.87
C SER A 71 -7.36 4.16 14.84
N LEU A 72 -6.33 3.45 14.36
CA LEU A 72 -5.37 2.75 15.20
C LEU A 72 -4.20 3.69 15.49
N ASP A 73 -3.99 4.03 16.76
CA ASP A 73 -2.94 4.98 17.18
C ASP A 73 -1.56 4.65 16.63
N GLU A 74 -1.25 3.35 16.55
CA GLU A 74 0.04 2.87 16.05
C GLU A 74 0.26 3.07 14.56
N TYR A 75 -0.81 3.10 13.75
CA TYR A 75 -0.73 3.24 12.30
C TYR A 75 -1.17 4.62 11.82
N LYS A 76 -1.45 5.55 12.74
CA LYS A 76 -1.97 6.88 12.44
C LYS A 76 -1.03 7.70 11.54
N SER A 77 0.29 7.54 11.73
CA SER A 77 1.33 8.22 10.95
C SER A 77 2.06 7.31 9.96
N VAL A 78 1.69 6.03 9.87
CA VAL A 78 2.37 5.09 8.98
C VAL A 78 1.97 5.39 7.52
N PRO A 79 2.93 5.58 6.59
CA PRO A 79 2.62 5.92 5.22
C PRO A 79 1.73 4.88 4.52
N VAL A 80 0.74 5.36 3.76
CA VAL A 80 -0.12 4.52 2.91
C VAL A 80 -0.10 5.06 1.48
N ILE A 81 0.36 4.23 0.55
CA ILE A 81 0.45 4.55 -0.87
C ILE A 81 -0.73 3.89 -1.60
N ALA A 82 -1.53 4.69 -2.29
CA ALA A 82 -2.57 4.20 -3.19
C ALA A 82 -1.98 3.83 -4.55
N ILE A 83 -2.43 2.71 -5.12
CA ILE A 83 -2.19 2.34 -6.51
C ILE A 83 -3.55 2.09 -7.17
N THR A 84 -3.76 2.50 -8.42
CA THR A 84 -5.01 2.19 -9.14
C THR A 84 -4.84 2.22 -10.66
N ALA A 85 -5.67 1.47 -11.38
CA ALA A 85 -5.82 1.58 -12.83
C ALA A 85 -6.94 2.58 -13.25
N TYR A 86 -7.76 3.08 -12.32
CA TYR A 86 -8.99 3.85 -12.61
C TYR A 86 -8.82 5.34 -12.31
N ILE A 87 -7.98 6.02 -13.09
CA ILE A 87 -7.64 7.44 -12.90
C ILE A 87 -8.87 8.37 -12.95
N GLY A 88 -9.91 7.98 -13.70
CA GLY A 88 -11.16 8.74 -13.80
C GLY A 88 -12.10 8.58 -12.60
N ILE A 89 -11.95 7.52 -11.79
CA ILE A 89 -12.77 7.24 -10.61
C ILE A 89 -12.04 7.67 -9.34
N PHE A 90 -10.74 7.38 -9.28
CA PHE A 90 -9.88 7.68 -8.15
C PHE A 90 -8.78 8.62 -8.61
N THR A 91 -9.03 9.92 -8.47
CA THR A 91 -8.03 10.93 -8.81
C THR A 91 -6.94 10.98 -7.73
N ARG A 92 -5.79 11.53 -8.11
CA ARG A 92 -4.69 11.76 -7.17
C ARG A 92 -5.13 12.68 -6.05
N GLU A 93 -5.84 13.76 -6.39
CA GLU A 93 -6.33 14.77 -5.47
C GLU A 93 -7.28 14.17 -4.44
N ASP A 94 -8.21 13.33 -4.88
CA ASP A 94 -9.16 12.65 -3.99
C ASP A 94 -8.44 11.70 -3.03
N CYS A 95 -7.49 10.91 -3.52
CA CYS A 95 -6.73 9.98 -2.69
C CYS A 95 -5.96 10.73 -1.59
N LEU A 96 -5.25 11.81 -1.96
CA LEU A 96 -4.50 12.61 -0.99
C LEU A 96 -5.44 13.31 0.01
N ALA A 97 -6.57 13.86 -0.44
CA ALA A 97 -7.56 14.49 0.42
C ALA A 97 -8.17 13.51 1.45
N LYS A 98 -8.24 12.22 1.10
CA LYS A 98 -8.72 11.15 1.99
C LYS A 98 -7.65 10.63 2.96
N GLY A 99 -6.40 11.07 2.82
CA GLY A 99 -5.31 10.75 3.75
C GLY A 99 -4.34 9.68 3.29
N PHE A 100 -4.36 9.31 2.00
CA PHE A 100 -3.23 8.60 1.40
C PHE A 100 -2.03 9.54 1.31
N ASP A 101 -0.83 9.00 1.52
CA ASP A 101 0.42 9.77 1.52
C ASP A 101 0.98 9.94 0.11
N TYR A 102 0.65 9.00 -0.78
CA TYR A 102 1.04 9.05 -2.18
C TYR A 102 0.08 8.27 -3.06
N TYR A 103 0.17 8.49 -4.36
CA TYR A 103 -0.69 7.90 -5.38
C TYR A 103 0.14 7.51 -6.60
N PHE A 104 -0.08 6.28 -7.09
CA PHE A 104 0.40 5.81 -8.39
C PHE A 104 -0.78 5.36 -9.25
N SER A 105 -0.79 5.79 -10.51
CA SER A 105 -1.65 5.20 -11.53
C SER A 105 -0.91 4.06 -12.24
N LYS A 106 -1.59 2.95 -12.53
CA LYS A 106 -1.11 1.88 -13.39
C LYS A 106 -1.31 2.26 -14.88
N PRO A 107 -0.33 2.00 -15.78
CA PRO A 107 1.03 1.55 -15.47
C PRO A 107 1.87 2.67 -14.82
N PHE A 108 2.75 2.30 -13.90
CA PHE A 108 3.69 3.22 -13.24
C PHE A 108 5.14 2.81 -13.54
N ASP A 109 6.04 3.78 -13.44
CA ASP A 109 7.47 3.54 -13.53
C ASP A 109 8.00 2.83 -12.26
N ILE A 110 8.73 1.74 -12.45
CA ILE A 110 9.24 0.87 -11.37
C ILE A 110 10.25 1.63 -10.50
N GLU A 111 11.18 2.37 -11.12
CA GLU A 111 12.21 3.11 -10.40
C GLU A 111 11.57 4.18 -9.50
N SER A 112 10.60 4.92 -10.03
CA SER A 112 9.82 5.89 -9.29
C SER A 112 9.04 5.26 -8.14
N PHE A 113 8.46 4.07 -8.32
CA PHE A 113 7.76 3.35 -7.26
C PHE A 113 8.71 2.98 -6.12
N VAL A 114 9.82 2.31 -6.42
CA VAL A 114 10.83 1.90 -5.43
C VAL A 114 11.39 3.11 -4.69
N LYS A 115 11.76 4.17 -5.42
CA LYS A 115 12.27 5.42 -4.84
C LYS A 115 11.26 6.05 -3.88
N THR A 116 9.98 6.01 -4.21
CA THR A 116 8.91 6.56 -3.38
C THR A 116 8.71 5.74 -2.12
N VAL A 117 8.63 4.41 -2.23
CA VAL A 117 8.54 3.50 -1.07
C VAL A 117 9.71 3.74 -0.11
N LYS A 118 10.96 3.77 -0.62
CA LYS A 118 12.15 4.05 0.19
C LYS A 118 12.11 5.44 0.83
N LYS A 119 11.65 6.46 0.11
CA LYS A 119 11.49 7.81 0.66
C LYS A 119 10.56 7.82 1.87
N PHE A 120 9.43 7.12 1.81
CA PHE A 120 8.48 7.07 2.91
C PHE A 120 8.97 6.19 4.07
N LEU A 121 9.61 5.06 3.80
CA LEU A 121 10.20 4.20 4.84
C LEU A 121 11.31 4.87 5.67
N ASN A 122 11.99 5.86 5.08
CA ASN A 122 13.10 6.60 5.69
C ASN A 122 12.68 7.93 6.34
N LYS A 123 11.42 8.33 6.20
CA LYS A 123 10.91 9.56 6.82
C LYS A 123 10.78 9.31 8.33
N LYS A 124 11.62 10.00 9.12
CA LYS A 124 11.55 10.00 10.59
C LYS A 124 10.43 10.91 11.08
#